data_AF-Q21JJ1-F1
#
_entry.id   AF-Q21JJ1-F1
#
_cell.length_a   1.000
_cell.length_b   1.000
_cell.length_c   1.000
_cell.angle_alpha   90.00
_cell.angle_beta   90.00
_cell.angle_gamma   90.00
#
_symmetry.space_group_name_H-M   'P 1'
#
loop_
_entity.id
_entity.type
_entity.pdbx_description
1 polymer ?
#
loop_
_entity_poly.entity_id
_entity_poly.type
_entity_poly.pdbx_seq_one_letter_code
_entity_poly.pdbx_strand_id
1 'polypeptide(L)'
;MAFWQVFLLFSALAAVFILWPAIRNQVSRKSQLATGQQDAINESVFEDHLADVDASEQRGELEAKEAESLKRDLENTLIMENKVDPLQEQPLVTNWRSRLPVISLVVAVPVLAIAIYAKQGAMADWEIYEQMGAAQNQSSKEEADKLYQSLLQRTAEAPENTQSWYLLATLAVRKGEYEEAVRAFKKVLQQQPEAAHVMAELANALFLQAGNSITPAVRDYTEQALALEPRNSDALGLAGIAAYQEGEFQKAIDYWQLALGTFHPDSPSTEAISQAIAQAQLALELSPKAEKSSKASDAKPAKSLTKVAMQVSLGKSVEVDPSWTVFIYARAWQGPRMPLAIQKVTVDQLPIKVELTEEMSMAQGMTLSSFSQVELVARVSQAGSAVPQSGDWEATFGPITPAEQKEPAVLVISEQIP
;
A
#
# COMPACT_ATOMS: atom_id res chain seq x y z
N MET A 1 18.61 16.46 -1.91
CA MET A 1 20.07 16.41 -2.17
C MET A 1 20.62 15.08 -2.72
N ALA A 2 20.05 13.90 -2.42
CA ALA A 2 20.67 12.61 -2.75
C ALA A 2 20.69 12.24 -4.25
N PHE A 3 19.67 12.58 -5.02
CA PHE A 3 19.54 12.15 -6.44
C PHE A 3 20.69 12.63 -7.33
N TRP A 4 21.01 13.93 -7.30
CA TRP A 4 22.04 14.52 -8.14
C TRP A 4 23.45 14.03 -7.80
N GLN A 5 23.71 13.76 -6.52
CA GLN A 5 24.98 13.19 -6.07
C GLN A 5 25.19 11.79 -6.65
N VAL A 6 24.16 10.95 -6.63
CA VAL A 6 24.18 9.60 -7.20
C VAL A 6 24.35 9.66 -8.72
N PHE A 7 23.61 10.53 -9.42
CA PHE A 7 23.76 10.71 -10.87
C PHE A 7 25.18 11.13 -11.28
N LEU A 8 25.76 12.11 -10.58
CA LEU A 8 27.13 12.56 -10.84
C LEU A 8 28.16 11.47 -10.55
N LEU A 9 27.98 10.70 -9.47
CA LEU A 9 28.85 9.58 -9.10
C LEU A 9 28.86 8.50 -10.20
N PHE A 10 27.68 8.06 -10.65
CA PHE A 10 27.57 7.05 -11.71
C PHE A 10 28.11 7.54 -13.05
N SER A 11 27.86 8.81 -13.39
CA SER A 11 28.43 9.42 -14.61
C SER A 11 29.96 9.49 -14.55
N ALA A 12 30.53 9.83 -13.40
CA ALA A 12 31.97 9.84 -13.19
C ALA A 12 32.58 8.43 -13.27
N LEU A 13 31.94 7.43 -12.66
CA LEU A 13 32.36 6.03 -12.75
C LEU A 13 32.34 5.52 -14.19
N ALA A 14 31.30 5.83 -14.96
CA ALA A 14 31.20 5.48 -16.37
C ALA A 14 32.30 6.16 -17.20
N ALA A 15 32.57 7.45 -16.96
CA ALA A 15 33.66 8.17 -17.62
C ALA A 15 35.03 7.56 -17.31
N VAL A 16 35.28 7.19 -16.05
CA VAL A 16 36.53 6.50 -15.65
C VAL A 16 36.63 5.14 -16.33
N PHE A 17 35.56 4.35 -16.37
CA PHE A 17 35.56 3.04 -17.02
C PHE A 17 35.89 3.11 -18.52
N ILE A 18 35.41 4.14 -19.22
CA ILE A 18 35.66 4.35 -20.66
C ILE A 18 37.07 4.93 -20.90
N LEU A 19 37.49 5.91 -20.10
CA LEU A 19 38.77 6.60 -20.27
C LEU A 19 39.96 5.77 -19.77
N TRP A 20 39.77 4.94 -18.76
CA TRP A 20 40.82 4.11 -18.18
C TRP A 20 41.52 3.19 -19.18
N PRO A 21 40.83 2.35 -19.98
CA PRO A 21 41.49 1.54 -21.00
C PRO A 21 42.11 2.39 -22.11
N ALA A 22 41.50 3.53 -22.47
CA ALA A 22 42.05 4.46 -23.47
C ALA A 22 43.34 5.17 -23.00
N ILE A 23 43.51 5.33 -21.69
CA ILE A 23 44.71 5.91 -21.07
C ILE A 23 45.75 4.82 -20.76
N ARG A 24 45.31 3.61 -20.38
CA ARG A 24 46.16 2.56 -19.78
C ARG A 24 46.61 1.44 -20.75
N ASN A 25 46.00 1.26 -21.92
CA ASN A 25 46.45 0.30 -22.96
C ASN A 25 47.03 1.08 -24.18
N GLN A 26 48.02 0.62 -24.94
CA GLN A 26 48.88 -0.56 -24.96
C GLN A 26 49.91 -0.29 -26.07
N VAL A 27 51.10 0.22 -25.77
CA VAL A 27 52.20 0.24 -26.77
C VAL A 27 53.32 -0.68 -26.32
N SER A 28 53.77 -0.58 -25.06
CA SER A 28 54.93 -1.38 -24.60
C SER A 28 54.64 -2.86 -24.33
N ARG A 29 53.45 -3.25 -23.85
CA ARG A 29 53.20 -4.67 -23.50
C ARG A 29 52.99 -5.56 -24.72
N LYS A 30 52.37 -5.05 -25.78
CA LYS A 30 52.07 -5.83 -26.99
C LYS A 30 53.31 -6.02 -27.87
N SER A 31 54.17 -4.99 -27.96
CA SER A 31 55.46 -5.10 -28.66
C SER A 31 56.40 -6.07 -27.94
N GLN A 32 56.53 -5.97 -26.61
CA GLN A 32 57.43 -6.84 -25.85
C GLN A 32 57.02 -8.33 -25.87
N LEU A 33 55.72 -8.63 -25.89
CA LEU A 33 55.22 -10.01 -25.99
C LEU A 33 55.37 -10.59 -27.40
N ALA A 34 55.20 -9.78 -28.45
CA ALA A 34 55.37 -10.23 -29.83
C ALA A 34 56.84 -10.50 -30.15
N THR A 35 57.74 -9.57 -29.82
CA THR A 35 59.19 -9.72 -30.09
C THR A 35 59.77 -10.92 -29.36
N GLY A 36 59.52 -11.07 -28.05
CA GLY A 36 60.08 -12.19 -27.28
C GLY A 36 59.52 -13.56 -27.66
N GLN A 37 58.32 -13.63 -28.24
CA GLN A 37 57.72 -14.89 -28.68
C GLN A 37 58.14 -15.26 -30.11
N GLN A 38 58.32 -14.29 -31.01
CA GLN A 38 58.85 -14.52 -32.36
C GLN A 38 60.32 -14.97 -32.30
N ASP A 39 61.15 -14.29 -31.52
CA ASP A 39 62.58 -14.59 -31.40
C ASP A 39 62.80 -16.03 -30.88
N ALA A 40 62.00 -16.43 -29.88
CA ALA A 40 62.07 -17.78 -29.31
C ALA A 40 61.60 -18.87 -30.30
N ILE A 41 60.61 -18.57 -31.15
CA ILE A 41 60.17 -19.51 -32.19
C ILE A 41 61.24 -19.64 -33.27
N ASN A 42 61.78 -18.52 -33.76
CA ASN A 42 62.82 -18.51 -34.78
C ASN A 42 64.09 -19.23 -34.30
N GLU A 43 64.48 -19.05 -33.05
CA GLU A 43 65.60 -19.76 -32.42
C GLU A 43 65.33 -21.27 -32.36
N SER A 44 64.14 -21.71 -31.93
CA SER A 44 63.81 -23.14 -31.87
C SER A 44 63.79 -23.83 -33.26
N VAL A 45 63.28 -23.14 -34.28
CA VAL A 45 63.26 -23.67 -35.65
C VAL A 45 64.67 -23.73 -36.24
N PHE A 46 65.52 -22.76 -35.91
CA PHE A 46 66.93 -22.78 -36.28
C PHE A 46 67.68 -23.95 -35.63
N GLU A 47 67.45 -24.23 -34.34
CA GLU A 47 68.05 -25.36 -33.64
C GLU A 47 67.67 -26.71 -34.29
N ASP A 48 66.40 -26.90 -34.65
CA ASP A 48 65.92 -28.09 -35.34
C ASP A 48 66.60 -28.26 -36.72
N HIS A 49 66.70 -27.19 -37.50
CA HIS A 49 67.36 -27.22 -38.80
C HIS A 49 68.86 -27.49 -38.69
N LEU A 50 69.53 -26.99 -37.64
CA LEU A 50 70.93 -27.27 -37.39
C LEU A 50 71.15 -28.76 -37.07
N ALA A 51 70.28 -29.34 -36.23
CA ALA A 51 70.31 -30.75 -35.88
C ALA A 51 70.09 -31.66 -37.11
N ASP A 52 69.20 -31.28 -38.03
CA ASP A 52 68.98 -32.00 -39.28
C ASP A 52 70.21 -31.99 -40.20
N VAL A 53 70.90 -30.85 -40.31
CA VAL A 53 72.14 -30.75 -41.09
C VAL A 53 73.24 -31.62 -40.46
N ASP A 54 73.39 -31.57 -39.13
CA ASP A 54 74.34 -32.42 -38.40
C ASP A 54 74.07 -33.91 -38.60
N ALA A 55 72.80 -34.32 -38.52
CA ALA A 55 72.41 -35.71 -38.68
C ALA A 55 72.68 -36.20 -40.12
N SER A 56 72.50 -35.33 -41.11
CA SER A 56 72.71 -35.66 -42.52
C SER A 56 74.21 -35.73 -42.88
N GLU A 57 75.04 -34.89 -42.26
CA GLU A 57 76.50 -34.99 -42.31
C GLU A 57 76.99 -36.33 -41.72
N GLN A 58 76.44 -36.73 -40.56
CA GLN A 58 76.79 -38.01 -39.90
C GLN A 58 76.36 -39.24 -40.70
N ARG A 59 75.25 -39.17 -41.45
CA ARG A 59 74.80 -40.23 -42.36
C ARG A 59 75.62 -40.31 -43.65
N GLY A 60 76.53 -39.37 -43.88
CA GLY A 60 77.34 -39.29 -45.10
C GLY A 60 76.55 -38.85 -46.33
N GLU A 61 75.37 -38.26 -46.13
CA GLU A 61 74.52 -37.73 -47.21
C GLU A 61 75.00 -36.34 -47.68
N LEU A 62 75.79 -35.65 -46.84
CA LEU A 62 76.39 -34.34 -47.09
C LEU A 62 77.90 -34.37 -46.83
N GLU A 63 78.68 -33.73 -47.69
CA GLU A 63 80.11 -33.52 -47.44
C GLU A 63 80.31 -32.45 -46.36
N ALA A 64 81.33 -32.60 -45.49
CA ALA A 64 81.59 -31.70 -44.36
C ALA A 64 81.69 -30.21 -44.77
N LYS A 65 82.24 -29.95 -45.96
CA LYS A 65 82.37 -28.58 -46.49
C LYS A 65 81.03 -27.96 -46.91
N GLU A 66 80.11 -28.79 -47.41
CA GLU A 66 78.75 -28.35 -47.77
C GLU A 66 77.92 -28.12 -46.51
N ALA A 67 78.04 -29.01 -45.51
CA ALA A 67 77.38 -28.86 -44.21
C ALA A 67 77.79 -27.55 -43.51
N GLU A 68 79.08 -27.21 -43.50
CA GLU A 68 79.57 -25.94 -42.91
C GLU A 68 78.99 -24.71 -43.62
N SER A 69 78.84 -24.76 -44.96
CA SER A 69 78.24 -23.67 -45.72
C SER A 69 76.75 -23.47 -45.39
N LEU A 70 75.99 -24.57 -45.26
CA LEU A 70 74.58 -24.55 -44.91
C LEU A 70 74.35 -24.00 -43.50
N LYS A 71 75.16 -24.42 -42.53
CA LYS A 71 75.10 -23.91 -41.14
C LYS A 71 75.30 -22.39 -41.10
N ARG A 72 76.25 -21.89 -41.90
CA ARG A 72 76.56 -20.45 -41.98
C ARG A 72 75.44 -19.65 -42.65
N ASP A 73 74.80 -20.22 -43.67
CA ASP A 73 73.63 -19.60 -44.31
C ASP A 73 72.43 -19.56 -43.36
N LEU A 74 72.18 -20.64 -42.60
CA LEU A 74 71.15 -20.65 -41.56
C LEU A 74 71.39 -19.58 -40.49
N GLU A 75 72.64 -19.41 -40.03
CA GLU A 75 73.00 -18.38 -39.03
C GLU A 75 72.74 -16.96 -39.58
N ASN A 76 73.10 -16.72 -40.83
CA ASN A 76 72.82 -15.45 -41.49
C ASN A 76 71.32 -15.19 -41.63
N THR A 77 70.52 -16.22 -41.94
CA THR A 77 69.05 -16.11 -42.02
C THR A 77 68.45 -15.81 -40.65
N LEU A 78 68.88 -16.49 -39.58
CA LEU A 78 68.42 -16.20 -38.22
C LEU A 78 68.72 -14.74 -37.82
N ILE A 79 69.91 -14.25 -38.14
CA ILE A 79 70.29 -12.85 -37.89
C ILE A 79 69.43 -11.89 -38.73
N MET A 80 69.08 -12.23 -39.98
CA MET A 80 68.23 -11.40 -40.83
C MET A 80 66.78 -11.39 -40.36
N GLU A 81 66.23 -12.55 -39.99
CA GLU A 81 64.84 -12.70 -39.51
C GLU A 81 64.65 -12.07 -38.13
N ASN A 82 65.62 -12.21 -37.22
CA ASN A 82 65.60 -11.55 -35.91
C ASN A 82 65.98 -10.06 -35.99
N LYS A 83 66.54 -9.58 -37.11
CA LYS A 83 66.75 -8.14 -37.39
C LYS A 83 65.55 -7.47 -38.06
N VAL A 84 64.46 -8.20 -38.34
CA VAL A 84 63.23 -7.57 -38.81
C VAL A 84 62.68 -6.72 -37.66
N ASP A 85 62.93 -5.41 -37.73
CA ASP A 85 62.35 -4.44 -36.80
C ASP A 85 60.84 -4.69 -36.71
N PRO A 86 60.28 -5.07 -35.54
CA PRO A 86 58.84 -5.27 -35.37
C PRO A 86 58.03 -3.96 -35.46
N LEU A 87 58.62 -2.89 -36.00
CA LEU A 87 58.18 -1.51 -35.93
C LEU A 87 57.79 -0.94 -37.29
N GLN A 88 57.06 -1.71 -38.10
CA GLN A 88 56.25 -1.13 -39.18
C GLN A 88 54.75 -1.33 -39.01
N GLU A 89 54.28 -1.81 -37.86
CA GLU A 89 52.92 -1.49 -37.43
C GLU A 89 52.93 -0.11 -36.79
N GLN A 90 52.62 0.93 -37.58
CA GLN A 90 52.34 2.25 -37.02
C GLN A 90 51.16 2.11 -36.03
N PRO A 91 51.29 2.56 -34.77
CA PRO A 91 50.16 2.50 -33.86
C PRO A 91 49.02 3.34 -34.44
N LEU A 92 47.82 2.77 -34.54
CA LEU A 92 46.62 3.48 -35.05
C LEU A 92 46.27 4.75 -34.25
N VAL A 93 46.88 4.94 -33.07
CA VAL A 93 46.72 6.11 -32.22
C VAL A 93 48.07 6.69 -31.79
N THR A 94 48.65 7.53 -32.64
CA THR A 94 49.95 8.19 -32.44
C THR A 94 49.91 9.46 -31.61
N ASN A 95 48.74 10.11 -31.42
CA ASN A 95 48.71 11.48 -30.92
C ASN A 95 47.48 11.76 -30.05
N TRP A 96 47.60 12.64 -29.04
CA TRP A 96 46.48 12.96 -28.12
C TRP A 96 45.23 13.47 -28.87
N ARG A 97 45.43 14.07 -30.04
CA ARG A 97 44.37 14.53 -30.96
C ARG A 97 43.48 13.39 -31.46
N SER A 98 43.98 12.16 -31.62
CA SER A 98 43.14 11.02 -32.02
C SER A 98 42.21 10.54 -30.91
N ARG A 99 42.42 11.00 -29.67
CA ARG A 99 41.54 10.73 -28.50
C ARG A 99 40.45 11.78 -28.31
N LEU A 100 40.55 12.94 -28.98
CA LEU A 100 39.54 14.00 -28.96
C LEU A 100 38.12 13.53 -29.30
N PRO A 101 37.86 12.67 -30.31
CA PRO A 101 36.50 12.21 -30.58
C PRO A 101 35.92 11.39 -29.41
N VAL A 102 36.72 10.51 -28.79
CA VAL A 102 36.28 9.72 -27.64
C VAL A 102 35.99 10.61 -26.43
N ILE A 103 36.87 11.57 -26.15
CA ILE A 103 36.67 12.55 -25.05
C ILE A 103 35.43 13.41 -25.33
N SER A 104 35.25 13.87 -26.58
CA SER A 104 34.08 14.65 -26.97
C SER A 104 32.79 13.87 -26.80
N LEU A 105 32.78 12.57 -27.10
CA LEU A 105 31.61 11.71 -26.91
C LEU A 105 31.29 11.51 -25.43
N VAL A 106 32.32 11.24 -24.61
CA VAL A 106 32.16 11.05 -23.15
C VAL A 106 31.64 12.31 -22.46
N VAL A 107 31.96 13.50 -22.96
CA VAL A 107 31.43 14.78 -22.44
C VAL A 107 30.07 15.12 -23.06
N ALA A 108 29.89 14.88 -24.36
CA ALA A 108 28.65 15.23 -25.06
C ALA A 108 27.45 14.44 -24.55
N VAL A 109 27.61 13.15 -24.24
CA VAL A 109 26.52 12.29 -23.74
C VAL A 109 25.90 12.82 -22.43
N PRO A 110 26.66 13.08 -21.34
CA PRO A 110 26.08 13.61 -20.11
C PRO A 110 25.56 15.04 -20.28
N VAL A 111 26.20 15.89 -21.10
CA VAL A 111 25.67 17.23 -21.39
C VAL A 111 24.33 17.16 -22.10
N LEU A 112 24.21 16.28 -23.10
CA LEU A 112 22.96 16.07 -23.82
C LEU A 112 21.89 15.45 -22.91
N ALA A 113 22.26 14.52 -22.03
CA ALA A 113 21.35 13.95 -21.03
C ALA A 113 20.83 15.02 -20.06
N ILE A 114 21.71 15.91 -19.56
CA ILE A 114 21.31 17.05 -18.72
C ILE A 114 20.40 18.00 -19.50
N ALA A 115 20.68 18.30 -20.76
CA ALA A 115 19.86 19.19 -21.57
C ALA A 115 18.47 18.61 -21.86
N ILE A 116 18.38 17.31 -22.17
CA ILE A 116 17.10 16.61 -22.35
C ILE A 116 16.33 16.59 -21.03
N TYR A 117 17.00 16.26 -19.91
CA TYR A 117 16.38 16.27 -18.59
C TYR A 117 15.96 17.68 -18.13
N ALA A 118 16.71 18.72 -18.47
CA ALA A 118 16.31 20.10 -18.17
C ALA A 118 15.03 20.50 -18.93
N LYS A 119 14.80 19.92 -20.13
CA LYS A 119 13.63 20.21 -20.96
C LYS A 119 12.41 19.33 -20.63
N GLN A 120 12.61 18.05 -20.31
CA GLN A 120 11.55 17.06 -20.11
C GLN A 120 11.46 16.50 -18.69
N GLY A 121 12.48 16.72 -17.88
CA GLY A 121 12.59 16.15 -16.55
C GLY A 121 11.71 16.87 -15.54
N ALA A 122 11.38 16.12 -14.49
CA ALA A 122 10.49 16.51 -13.41
C ALA A 122 11.24 17.21 -12.25
N MET A 123 12.26 18.03 -12.55
CA MET A 123 13.08 18.67 -11.50
C MET A 123 12.25 19.54 -10.56
N ALA A 124 11.30 20.29 -11.10
CA ALA A 124 10.36 21.09 -10.31
C ALA A 124 9.41 20.24 -9.46
N ASP A 125 9.03 19.04 -9.95
CA ASP A 125 8.15 18.14 -9.20
C ASP A 125 8.88 17.55 -7.97
N TRP A 126 10.19 17.29 -8.08
CA TRP A 126 11.00 16.86 -6.94
C TRP A 126 10.98 17.87 -5.79
N GLU A 127 11.09 19.16 -6.11
CA GLU A 127 11.04 20.23 -5.10
C GLU A 127 9.67 20.27 -4.39
N ILE A 128 8.57 20.07 -5.13
CA ILE A 128 7.22 19.96 -4.56
C ILE A 128 7.11 18.77 -3.60
N TYR A 129 7.72 17.62 -3.93
CA TYR A 129 7.74 16.47 -3.01
C TYR A 129 8.53 16.75 -1.73
N GLU A 130 9.67 17.45 -1.82
CA GLU A 130 10.47 17.85 -0.66
C GLU A 130 9.70 18.84 0.23
N GLN A 131 9.05 19.83 -0.37
CA GLN A 131 8.19 20.80 0.32
C GLN A 131 6.97 20.13 0.96
N MET A 132 6.38 19.11 0.33
CA MET A 132 5.27 18.34 0.90
C MET A 132 5.71 17.57 2.15
N GLY A 133 6.90 16.97 2.13
CA GLY A 133 7.49 16.32 3.30
C GLY A 133 7.78 17.31 4.44
N ALA A 134 8.23 18.52 4.11
CA ALA A 134 8.42 19.59 5.10
C ALA A 134 7.08 20.03 5.72
N ALA A 135 6.09 20.36 4.87
CA ALA A 135 4.77 20.83 5.31
C ALA A 135 3.96 19.79 6.11
N GLN A 136 4.24 18.49 5.94
CA GLN A 136 3.64 17.44 6.78
C GLN A 136 4.34 17.30 8.14
N ASN A 137 5.65 17.46 8.18
CA ASN A 137 6.45 17.27 9.40
C ASN A 137 6.46 18.51 10.29
N GLN A 138 6.35 19.70 9.70
CA GLN A 138 6.24 20.96 10.39
C GLN A 138 4.88 21.55 10.05
N SER A 139 3.99 21.62 11.04
CA SER A 139 2.68 22.30 10.92
C SER A 139 2.82 23.82 10.80
N SER A 140 3.84 24.31 10.08
CA SER A 140 4.07 25.72 9.83
C SER A 140 3.18 26.17 8.67
N LYS A 141 2.28 27.12 8.96
CA LYS A 141 1.40 27.74 7.97
C LYS A 141 2.19 28.34 6.78
N GLU A 142 3.39 28.85 7.04
CA GLU A 142 4.25 29.43 6.00
C GLU A 142 4.75 28.39 4.98
N GLU A 143 5.01 27.16 5.40
CA GLU A 143 5.44 26.10 4.48
C GLU A 143 4.28 25.61 3.61
N ALA A 144 3.08 25.48 4.19
CA ALA A 144 1.87 25.19 3.44
C ALA A 144 1.55 26.29 2.40
N ASP A 145 1.77 27.56 2.75
CA ASP A 145 1.60 28.68 1.83
C ASP A 145 2.62 28.66 0.69
N LYS A 146 3.89 28.35 0.98
CA LYS A 146 4.93 28.17 -0.06
C LYS A 146 4.63 27.02 -0.99
N LEU A 147 4.20 25.87 -0.46
CA LEU A 147 3.80 24.72 -1.25
C LEU A 147 2.62 25.07 -2.18
N TYR A 148 1.63 25.80 -1.66
CA TYR A 148 0.48 26.26 -2.44
C TYR A 148 0.90 27.16 -3.61
N GLN A 149 1.78 28.13 -3.38
CA GLN A 149 2.28 29.00 -4.46
C GLN A 149 3.10 28.21 -5.49
N SER A 150 3.92 27.26 -5.05
CA SER A 150 4.69 26.40 -5.95
C SER A 150 3.79 25.53 -6.83
N LEU A 151 2.68 25.01 -6.28
CA LEU A 151 1.67 24.26 -7.04
C LEU A 151 0.90 25.14 -8.04
N LEU A 152 0.58 26.39 -7.68
CA LEU A 152 -0.03 27.35 -8.62
C LEU A 152 0.90 27.64 -9.80
N GLN A 153 2.19 27.90 -9.54
CA GLN A 153 3.17 28.10 -10.60
C GLN A 153 3.32 26.84 -11.45
N ARG A 154 3.41 25.67 -10.83
CA ARG A 154 3.62 24.41 -11.54
C ARG A 154 2.44 24.05 -12.45
N THR A 155 1.21 24.26 -11.99
CA THR A 155 0.01 24.03 -12.80
C THR A 155 -0.13 25.00 -13.97
N ALA A 156 0.46 26.20 -13.87
CA ALA A 156 0.56 27.14 -14.99
C ALA A 156 1.66 26.74 -16.00
N GLU A 157 2.80 26.22 -15.53
CA GLU A 157 3.91 25.78 -16.39
C GLU A 157 3.65 24.43 -17.09
N ALA A 158 2.96 23.51 -16.42
CA ALA A 158 2.66 22.17 -16.88
C ALA A 158 1.15 21.84 -16.72
N PRO A 159 0.28 22.44 -17.54
CA PRO A 159 -1.17 22.30 -17.43
C PRO A 159 -1.68 20.87 -17.65
N GLU A 160 -0.90 20.01 -18.30
CA GLU A 160 -1.18 18.58 -18.48
C GLU A 160 -0.85 17.74 -17.24
N ASN A 161 -0.11 18.26 -16.26
CA ASN A 161 0.25 17.49 -15.07
C ASN A 161 -0.96 17.35 -14.12
N THR A 162 -1.70 16.26 -14.30
CA THR A 162 -2.88 15.94 -13.48
C THR A 162 -2.55 15.84 -11.99
N GLN A 163 -1.37 15.33 -11.63
CA GLN A 163 -0.97 15.19 -10.23
C GLN A 163 -0.82 16.55 -9.54
N SER A 164 -0.22 17.53 -10.22
CA SER A 164 -0.09 18.90 -9.69
C SER A 164 -1.46 19.55 -9.47
N TRP A 165 -2.41 19.35 -10.39
CA TRP A 165 -3.79 19.82 -10.22
C TRP A 165 -4.49 19.15 -9.04
N TYR A 166 -4.34 17.83 -8.87
CA TYR A 166 -4.92 17.12 -7.74
C TYR A 166 -4.35 17.62 -6.40
N LEU A 167 -3.02 17.73 -6.28
CA LEU A 167 -2.36 18.24 -5.08
C LEU A 167 -2.77 19.69 -4.77
N LEU A 168 -2.86 20.55 -5.80
CA LEU A 168 -3.35 21.91 -5.64
C LEU A 168 -4.78 21.92 -5.09
N ALA A 169 -5.66 21.07 -5.63
CA ALA A 169 -7.05 20.98 -5.21
C ALA A 169 -7.17 20.55 -3.75
N THR A 170 -6.50 19.47 -3.35
CA THR A 170 -6.53 18.97 -1.97
C THR A 170 -5.97 19.99 -0.99
N LEU A 171 -4.90 20.71 -1.34
CA LEU A 171 -4.34 21.76 -0.51
C LEU A 171 -5.25 22.99 -0.44
N ALA A 172 -5.90 23.37 -1.54
CA ALA A 172 -6.88 24.44 -1.59
C ALA A 172 -8.06 24.16 -0.66
N VAL A 173 -8.58 22.92 -0.63
CA VAL A 173 -9.62 22.50 0.34
C VAL A 173 -9.16 22.72 1.79
N ARG A 174 -7.94 22.28 2.14
CA ARG A 174 -7.39 22.45 3.50
C ARG A 174 -7.23 23.92 3.90
N LYS A 175 -7.00 24.80 2.93
CA LYS A 175 -6.89 26.25 3.14
C LYS A 175 -8.25 26.98 3.17
N GLY A 176 -9.33 26.30 2.81
CA GLY A 176 -10.66 26.90 2.67
C GLY A 176 -10.88 27.62 1.33
N GLU A 177 -9.97 27.48 0.38
CA GLU A 177 -10.04 28.09 -0.96
C GLU A 177 -10.87 27.19 -1.90
N TYR A 178 -12.15 27.00 -1.56
CA TYR A 178 -13.01 26.00 -2.22
C TYR A 178 -13.23 26.27 -3.72
N GLU A 179 -13.23 27.53 -4.15
CA GLU A 179 -13.37 27.87 -5.57
C GLU A 179 -12.18 27.38 -6.40
N GLU A 180 -10.95 27.54 -5.90
CA GLU A 180 -9.75 27.03 -6.56
C GLU A 180 -9.73 25.50 -6.54
N ALA A 181 -10.13 24.90 -5.41
CA ALA A 181 -10.23 23.44 -5.30
C ALA A 181 -11.16 22.85 -6.36
N VAL A 182 -12.36 23.42 -6.52
CA VAL A 182 -13.33 22.99 -7.53
C VAL A 182 -12.77 23.13 -8.95
N ARG A 183 -12.07 24.23 -9.24
CA ARG A 183 -11.44 24.45 -10.55
C ARG A 183 -10.37 23.40 -10.83
N ALA A 184 -9.50 23.15 -9.85
CA ALA A 184 -8.40 22.21 -9.96
C ALA A 184 -8.87 20.75 -10.07
N PHE A 185 -9.85 20.31 -9.27
CA PHE A 185 -10.46 18.98 -9.42
C PHE A 185 -11.14 18.79 -10.78
N LYS A 186 -11.83 19.82 -11.30
CA LYS A 186 -12.39 19.76 -12.67
C LYS A 186 -11.31 19.60 -13.73
N LYS A 187 -10.11 20.18 -13.55
CA LYS A 187 -8.96 19.95 -14.44
C LYS A 187 -8.48 18.50 -14.38
N VAL A 188 -8.47 17.89 -13.20
CA VAL A 188 -8.16 16.46 -13.04
C VAL A 188 -9.18 15.61 -13.79
N LEU A 189 -10.48 15.84 -13.59
CA LEU A 189 -11.56 15.08 -14.24
C LEU A 189 -11.63 15.28 -15.76
N GLN A 190 -11.14 16.40 -16.29
CA GLN A 190 -10.99 16.58 -17.76
C GLN A 190 -10.03 15.56 -18.38
N GLN A 191 -9.00 15.15 -17.63
CA GLN A 191 -8.01 14.18 -18.09
C GLN A 191 -8.33 12.75 -17.63
N GLN A 192 -9.01 12.62 -16.48
CA GLN A 192 -9.40 11.34 -15.87
C GLN A 192 -10.90 11.34 -15.53
N PRO A 193 -11.78 11.15 -16.53
CA PRO A 193 -13.23 11.28 -16.34
C PRO A 193 -13.85 10.22 -15.41
N GLU A 194 -13.18 9.09 -15.19
CA GLU A 194 -13.68 7.97 -14.37
C GLU A 194 -12.98 7.89 -13.01
N ALA A 195 -12.27 8.95 -12.59
CA ALA A 195 -11.62 9.01 -11.29
C ALA A 195 -12.66 9.26 -10.17
N ALA A 196 -13.30 8.18 -9.71
CA ALA A 196 -14.38 8.21 -8.71
C ALA A 196 -13.98 8.93 -7.40
N HIS A 197 -12.77 8.69 -6.89
CA HIS A 197 -12.25 9.40 -5.72
C HIS A 197 -12.19 10.93 -5.93
N VAL A 198 -11.79 11.38 -7.12
CA VAL A 198 -11.74 12.81 -7.46
C VAL A 198 -13.15 13.39 -7.58
N MET A 199 -14.11 12.62 -8.10
CA MET A 199 -15.52 13.02 -8.12
C MET A 199 -16.07 13.22 -6.70
N ALA A 200 -15.75 12.30 -5.79
CA ALA A 200 -16.14 12.41 -4.38
C ALA A 200 -15.51 13.64 -3.69
N GLU A 201 -14.20 13.85 -3.89
CA GLU A 201 -13.50 15.03 -3.35
C GLU A 201 -14.02 16.35 -3.96
N LEU A 202 -14.35 16.36 -5.26
CA LEU A 202 -15.00 17.50 -5.91
C LEU A 202 -16.39 17.76 -5.34
N ALA A 203 -17.20 16.72 -5.13
CA ALA A 203 -18.51 16.85 -4.50
C ALA A 203 -18.39 17.45 -3.10
N ASN A 204 -17.39 17.01 -2.32
CA ASN A 204 -17.09 17.56 -1.00
C ASN A 204 -16.66 19.03 -1.08
N ALA A 205 -15.77 19.38 -2.00
CA ALA A 205 -15.36 20.78 -2.22
C ALA A 205 -16.54 21.68 -2.61
N LEU A 206 -17.44 21.20 -3.48
CA LEU A 206 -18.68 21.90 -3.84
C LEU A 206 -19.64 22.06 -2.67
N PHE A 207 -19.74 21.04 -1.80
CA PHE A 207 -20.56 21.07 -0.60
C PHE A 207 -20.06 22.13 0.39
N LEU A 208 -18.74 22.19 0.61
CA LEU A 208 -18.10 23.21 1.45
C LEU A 208 -18.22 24.61 0.84
N GLN A 209 -18.03 24.75 -0.48
CA GLN A 209 -18.24 26.00 -1.21
C GLN A 209 -19.67 26.52 -1.05
N ALA A 210 -20.66 25.63 -1.02
CA ALA A 210 -22.07 25.94 -0.83
C ALA A 210 -22.47 26.13 0.64
N GLY A 211 -21.51 26.18 1.58
CA GLY A 211 -21.78 26.38 3.00
C GLY A 211 -22.46 25.17 3.66
N ASN A 212 -22.02 23.96 3.33
CA ASN A 212 -22.58 22.68 3.79
C ASN A 212 -24.01 22.40 3.30
N SER A 213 -24.30 22.79 2.06
CA SER A 213 -25.59 22.56 1.41
C SER A 213 -25.47 21.58 0.25
N ILE A 214 -26.41 20.64 0.16
CA ILE A 214 -26.46 19.67 -0.95
C ILE A 214 -27.10 20.36 -2.16
N THR A 215 -26.24 20.84 -3.06
CA THR A 215 -26.68 21.38 -4.36
C THR A 215 -26.87 20.26 -5.39
N PRO A 216 -27.57 20.51 -6.51
CA PRO A 216 -27.68 19.53 -7.59
C PRO A 216 -26.33 19.02 -8.10
N ALA A 217 -25.32 19.89 -8.15
CA ALA A 217 -23.97 19.51 -8.57
C ALA A 217 -23.29 18.57 -7.56
N VAL A 218 -23.44 18.83 -6.25
CA VAL A 218 -22.91 17.95 -5.19
C VAL A 218 -23.51 16.56 -5.32
N ARG A 219 -24.83 16.48 -5.50
CA ARG A 219 -25.55 15.23 -5.68
C ARG A 219 -25.07 14.47 -6.90
N ASP A 220 -25.01 15.13 -8.05
CA ASP A 220 -24.62 14.52 -9.32
C ASP A 220 -23.21 13.89 -9.25
N TYR A 221 -22.21 14.64 -8.75
CA TYR A 221 -20.87 14.08 -8.57
C TYR A 221 -20.80 12.98 -7.51
N THR A 222 -21.61 13.06 -6.45
CA THR A 222 -21.69 12.03 -5.41
C THR A 222 -22.27 10.72 -5.97
N GLU A 223 -23.36 10.81 -6.75
CA GLU A 223 -23.99 9.64 -7.38
C GLU A 223 -23.07 9.01 -8.43
N GLN A 224 -22.38 9.82 -9.24
CA GLN A 224 -21.37 9.33 -10.19
C GLN A 224 -20.20 8.63 -9.49
N ALA A 225 -19.70 9.21 -8.39
CA ALA A 225 -18.64 8.60 -7.59
C ALA A 225 -19.08 7.24 -7.02
N LEU A 226 -20.30 7.14 -6.47
CA LEU A 226 -20.84 5.88 -5.93
C LEU A 226 -21.16 4.84 -7.00
N ALA A 227 -21.50 5.27 -8.22
CA ALA A 227 -21.72 4.36 -9.33
C ALA A 227 -20.42 3.65 -9.75
N LEU A 228 -19.28 4.35 -9.67
CA LEU A 228 -17.96 3.81 -9.98
C LEU A 228 -17.32 3.09 -8.79
N GLU A 229 -17.41 3.68 -7.59
CA GLU A 229 -16.88 3.15 -6.33
C GLU A 229 -17.97 3.14 -5.24
N PRO A 230 -18.76 2.06 -5.12
CA PRO A 230 -19.88 1.98 -4.16
C PRO A 230 -19.47 2.06 -2.68
N ARG A 231 -18.18 1.94 -2.38
CA ARG A 231 -17.62 1.97 -1.02
C ARG A 231 -16.74 3.20 -0.78
N ASN A 232 -16.84 4.23 -1.62
CA ASN A 232 -16.12 5.48 -1.40
C ASN A 232 -16.69 6.21 -0.18
N SER A 233 -15.87 6.38 0.87
CA SER A 233 -16.32 6.88 2.16
C SER A 233 -16.85 8.32 2.12
N ASP A 234 -16.20 9.19 1.34
CA ASP A 234 -16.58 10.60 1.23
C ASP A 234 -17.90 10.76 0.48
N ALA A 235 -18.07 10.00 -0.61
CA ALA A 235 -19.31 9.98 -1.37
C ALA A 235 -20.48 9.38 -0.54
N LEU A 236 -20.24 8.32 0.23
CA LEU A 236 -21.24 7.76 1.14
C LEU A 236 -21.65 8.75 2.25
N GLY A 237 -20.68 9.51 2.79
CA GLY A 237 -20.94 10.57 3.74
C GLY A 237 -21.90 11.64 3.18
N LEU A 238 -21.60 12.15 1.99
CA LEU A 238 -22.43 13.15 1.30
C LEU A 238 -23.80 12.61 0.89
N ALA A 239 -23.88 11.36 0.43
CA ALA A 239 -25.14 10.71 0.10
C ALA A 239 -26.04 10.56 1.33
N GLY A 240 -25.46 10.23 2.49
CA GLY A 240 -26.20 10.19 3.75
C GLY A 240 -26.72 11.56 4.18
N ILE A 241 -25.91 12.62 4.03
CA ILE A 241 -26.35 14.01 4.29
C ILE A 241 -27.50 14.40 3.35
N ALA A 242 -27.39 14.08 2.06
CA ALA A 242 -28.44 14.32 1.08
C ALA A 242 -29.75 13.62 1.46
N ALA A 243 -29.70 12.32 1.76
CA ALA A 243 -30.86 11.54 2.17
C ALA A 243 -31.49 12.07 3.46
N TYR A 244 -30.66 12.51 4.43
CA TYR A 244 -31.15 13.09 5.68
C TYR A 244 -31.92 14.40 5.43
N GLN A 245 -31.40 15.28 4.58
CA GLN A 245 -32.05 16.55 4.22
C GLN A 245 -33.37 16.34 3.49
N GLU A 246 -33.53 15.23 2.77
CA GLU A 246 -34.77 14.83 2.09
C GLU A 246 -35.78 14.13 3.00
N GLY A 247 -35.44 13.91 4.27
CA GLY A 247 -36.26 13.16 5.22
C GLY A 247 -36.27 11.65 4.97
N GLU A 248 -35.36 11.15 4.14
CA GLU A 248 -35.14 9.72 3.89
C GLU A 248 -34.20 9.12 4.96
N PHE A 249 -34.57 9.27 6.23
CA PHE A 249 -33.70 8.95 7.38
C PHE A 249 -33.14 7.53 7.36
N GLN A 250 -33.92 6.53 6.92
CA GLN A 250 -33.43 5.15 6.79
C GLN A 250 -32.29 5.04 5.76
N LYS A 251 -32.42 5.66 4.58
CA LYS A 251 -31.35 5.63 3.58
C LYS A 251 -30.11 6.37 4.07
N ALA A 252 -30.30 7.47 4.81
CA ALA A 252 -29.18 8.19 5.43
C ALA A 252 -28.39 7.29 6.39
N ILE A 253 -29.10 6.54 7.25
CA ILE A 253 -28.49 5.55 8.15
C ILE A 253 -27.73 4.48 7.35
N ASP A 254 -28.34 3.93 6.31
CA ASP A 254 -27.73 2.86 5.51
C ASP A 254 -26.42 3.32 4.85
N TYR A 255 -26.39 4.53 4.25
CA TYR A 255 -25.18 5.11 3.66
C TYR A 255 -24.08 5.34 4.69
N TRP A 256 -24.42 5.92 5.85
CA TRP A 256 -23.46 6.20 6.91
C TRP A 256 -22.93 4.92 7.59
N GLN A 257 -23.76 3.89 7.74
CA GLN A 257 -23.30 2.57 8.21
C GLN A 257 -22.32 1.94 7.22
N LEU A 258 -22.57 2.06 5.92
CA LEU A 258 -21.64 1.57 4.91
C LEU A 258 -20.32 2.37 4.95
N ALA A 259 -20.37 3.69 5.17
CA ALA A 259 -19.19 4.52 5.34
C ALA A 259 -18.37 4.11 6.58
N LEU A 260 -19.02 3.83 7.71
CA LEU A 260 -18.34 3.37 8.94
C LEU A 260 -17.54 2.08 8.72
N GLY A 261 -18.00 1.18 7.86
CA GLY A 261 -17.28 -0.04 7.51
C GLY A 261 -15.92 0.17 6.82
N THR A 262 -15.61 1.41 6.43
CA THR A 262 -14.34 1.79 5.76
C THR A 262 -13.36 2.51 6.68
N PHE A 263 -13.81 3.03 7.83
CA PHE A 263 -12.99 3.83 8.75
C PHE A 263 -12.38 2.99 9.89
N HIS A 264 -11.30 3.50 10.48
CA HIS A 264 -10.79 2.97 11.74
C HIS A 264 -11.74 3.29 12.90
N PRO A 265 -11.98 2.35 13.85
CA PRO A 265 -12.95 2.54 14.94
C PRO A 265 -12.73 3.80 15.79
N ASP A 266 -11.49 4.24 15.98
CA ASP A 266 -11.13 5.35 16.87
C ASP A 266 -10.84 6.68 16.15
N SER A 267 -11.35 6.87 14.92
CA SER A 267 -11.14 8.10 14.17
C SER A 267 -12.20 9.18 14.49
N PRO A 268 -11.86 10.49 14.48
CA PRO A 268 -12.84 11.56 14.65
C PRO A 268 -14.00 11.50 13.64
N SER A 269 -13.74 11.03 12.43
CA SER A 269 -14.75 10.82 11.39
C SER A 269 -15.76 9.74 11.79
N THR A 270 -15.31 8.68 12.46
CA THR A 270 -16.16 7.60 12.97
C THR A 270 -17.13 8.13 14.03
N GLU A 271 -16.63 8.98 14.94
CA GLU A 271 -17.47 9.62 15.95
C GLU A 271 -18.53 10.52 15.30
N ALA A 272 -18.13 11.40 14.38
CA ALA A 272 -19.06 12.30 13.69
C ALA A 272 -20.17 11.55 12.93
N ILE A 273 -19.82 10.49 12.21
CA ILE A 273 -20.80 9.66 11.47
C ILE A 273 -21.70 8.89 12.44
N SER A 274 -21.16 8.36 13.55
CA SER A 274 -21.97 7.68 14.57
C SER A 274 -23.02 8.60 15.20
N GLN A 275 -22.66 9.86 15.47
CA GLN A 275 -23.58 10.88 15.96
C GLN A 275 -24.64 11.23 14.91
N ALA A 276 -24.26 11.33 13.63
CA ALA A 276 -25.21 11.56 12.53
C ALA A 276 -26.23 10.42 12.41
N ILE A 277 -25.79 9.16 12.53
CA ILE A 277 -26.68 7.98 12.56
C ILE A 277 -27.66 8.06 13.74
N ALA A 278 -27.18 8.38 14.95
CA ALA A 278 -28.05 8.50 16.11
C ALA A 278 -29.12 9.61 15.94
N GLN A 279 -28.73 10.73 15.33
CA GLN A 279 -29.68 11.81 14.99
C GLN A 279 -30.72 11.38 13.95
N ALA A 280 -30.31 10.64 12.91
CA ALA A 280 -31.24 10.10 11.92
C ALA A 280 -32.20 9.05 12.51
N GLN A 281 -31.74 8.22 13.45
CA GLN A 281 -32.60 7.27 14.15
C GLN A 281 -33.68 8.00 14.96
N LEU A 282 -33.28 9.02 15.73
CA LEU A 282 -34.22 9.85 16.49
C LEU A 282 -35.22 10.55 15.55
N ALA A 283 -34.74 11.12 14.44
CA ALA A 283 -35.60 11.79 13.45
C ALA A 283 -36.58 10.81 12.78
N LEU A 284 -36.16 9.56 12.55
CA LEU A 284 -37.01 8.49 12.02
C LEU A 284 -38.11 8.12 13.01
N GLU A 285 -37.79 7.99 14.30
CA GLU A 285 -38.76 7.69 15.37
C GLU A 285 -39.80 8.81 15.55
N LEU A 286 -39.35 10.07 15.46
CA LEU A 286 -40.21 11.25 15.60
C LEU A 286 -41.02 11.59 14.35
N SER A 287 -40.73 10.95 13.22
CA SER A 287 -41.41 11.24 11.96
C SER A 287 -42.80 10.61 11.91
N PRO A 288 -43.85 11.33 11.46
CA PRO A 288 -45.22 10.79 11.37
C PRO A 288 -45.39 9.63 10.37
N LYS A 289 -44.35 9.32 9.58
CA LYS A 289 -44.26 8.10 8.75
C LYS A 289 -44.00 6.83 9.56
N ALA A 290 -43.42 6.94 10.77
CA ALA A 290 -43.21 5.80 11.68
C ALA A 290 -44.54 5.24 12.22
N GLU A 291 -45.56 6.09 12.42
CA GLU A 291 -46.90 5.64 12.81
C GLU A 291 -47.68 4.94 11.67
N LYS A 292 -47.31 5.19 10.40
CA LYS A 292 -47.94 4.53 9.24
C LYS A 292 -47.16 3.34 8.69
N SER A 293 -45.90 3.17 9.09
CA SER A 293 -45.12 1.96 8.78
C SER A 293 -45.38 0.81 9.77
N SER A 294 -45.98 1.08 10.95
CA SER A 294 -46.33 0.03 11.92
C SER A 294 -47.73 -0.60 11.72
N LYS A 295 -48.51 -0.19 10.70
CA LYS A 295 -49.87 -0.71 10.45
C LYS A 295 -50.16 -1.21 9.03
N ALA A 296 -49.14 -1.35 8.17
CA ALA A 296 -49.32 -1.93 6.84
C ALA A 296 -48.17 -2.90 6.50
N SER A 297 -48.07 -3.97 7.28
CA SER A 297 -47.43 -5.21 6.84
C SER A 297 -48.29 -6.41 7.26
N ASP A 298 -49.57 -6.37 6.87
CA ASP A 298 -50.36 -7.57 6.59
C ASP A 298 -49.95 -8.09 5.20
N ALA A 299 -48.71 -8.53 5.09
CA ALA A 299 -48.23 -9.36 4.00
C ALA A 299 -47.01 -10.13 4.51
N LYS A 300 -47.28 -11.13 5.35
CA LYS A 300 -46.46 -12.31 5.65
C LYS A 300 -45.00 -12.26 5.13
N PRO A 301 -44.03 -12.18 6.05
CA PRO A 301 -42.87 -13.04 5.97
C PRO A 301 -42.87 -13.94 7.21
N ALA A 302 -43.02 -15.24 6.99
CA ALA A 302 -42.64 -16.22 7.99
C ALA A 302 -41.10 -16.18 8.12
N LYS A 303 -40.59 -15.32 9.00
CA LYS A 303 -39.26 -15.50 9.61
C LYS A 303 -39.50 -15.85 11.07
N SER A 304 -39.27 -17.13 11.37
CA SER A 304 -39.27 -17.70 12.71
C SER A 304 -38.46 -16.82 13.66
N LEU A 305 -39.11 -16.14 14.59
CA LEU A 305 -38.45 -15.52 15.75
C LEU A 305 -37.87 -16.65 16.59
N THR A 306 -36.55 -16.79 16.59
CA THR A 306 -35.89 -17.83 17.35
C THR A 306 -35.98 -17.47 18.84
N LYS A 307 -36.59 -18.33 19.64
CA LYS A 307 -36.76 -18.14 21.08
C LYS A 307 -36.01 -19.22 21.83
N VAL A 308 -35.32 -18.81 22.89
CA VAL A 308 -34.57 -19.73 23.75
C VAL A 308 -35.14 -19.64 25.15
N ALA A 309 -35.82 -20.71 25.59
CA ALA A 309 -36.43 -20.77 26.91
C ALA A 309 -35.45 -21.39 27.92
N MET A 310 -35.38 -20.81 29.12
CA MET A 310 -34.53 -21.28 30.20
C MET A 310 -35.26 -21.24 31.53
N GLN A 311 -34.92 -22.17 32.42
CA GLN A 311 -35.30 -22.15 33.81
C GLN A 311 -34.04 -22.03 34.65
N VAL A 312 -33.90 -20.92 35.38
CA VAL A 312 -32.71 -20.62 36.17
C VAL A 312 -33.06 -20.77 37.65
N SER A 313 -32.20 -21.47 38.39
CA SER A 313 -32.34 -21.71 39.82
C SER A 313 -30.99 -21.66 40.55
N LEU A 314 -31.02 -21.44 41.85
CA LEU A 314 -29.81 -21.40 42.69
C LEU A 314 -29.50 -22.79 43.25
N GLY A 315 -28.22 -23.20 43.20
CA GLY A 315 -27.75 -24.42 43.85
C GLY A 315 -27.80 -24.32 45.37
N LYS A 316 -28.05 -25.44 46.07
CA LYS A 316 -28.18 -25.48 47.53
C LYS A 316 -26.91 -25.09 48.32
N SER A 317 -25.77 -24.96 47.63
CA SER A 317 -24.45 -24.70 48.21
C SER A 317 -23.93 -23.28 47.92
N VAL A 318 -24.78 -22.41 47.37
CA VAL A 318 -24.39 -21.05 46.94
C VAL A 318 -24.92 -20.02 47.95
N GLU A 319 -24.02 -19.32 48.63
CA GLU A 319 -24.35 -18.20 49.51
C GLU A 319 -24.21 -16.89 48.73
N VAL A 320 -25.34 -16.26 48.41
CA VAL A 320 -25.42 -15.01 47.64
C VAL A 320 -26.40 -14.05 48.31
N ASP A 321 -26.16 -12.74 48.20
CA ASP A 321 -27.09 -11.72 48.71
C ASP A 321 -28.33 -11.62 47.81
N PRO A 322 -29.55 -11.54 48.36
CA PRO A 322 -30.79 -11.39 47.58
C PRO A 322 -30.81 -10.16 46.64
N SER A 323 -30.01 -9.13 46.93
CA SER A 323 -29.88 -7.90 46.13
C SER A 323 -28.92 -8.01 44.94
N TRP A 324 -28.17 -9.11 44.81
CA TRP A 324 -27.23 -9.28 43.71
C TRP A 324 -27.94 -9.48 42.37
N THR A 325 -27.30 -9.01 41.30
CA THR A 325 -27.86 -9.07 39.95
C THR A 325 -27.48 -10.40 39.29
N VAL A 326 -28.46 -11.07 38.73
CA VAL A 326 -28.31 -12.26 37.91
C VAL A 326 -28.44 -11.86 36.44
N PHE A 327 -27.36 -12.06 35.70
CA PHE A 327 -27.30 -11.89 34.25
C PHE A 327 -27.59 -13.21 33.58
N ILE A 328 -28.69 -13.27 32.84
CA ILE A 328 -29.12 -14.43 32.08
C ILE A 328 -28.95 -14.07 30.61
N TYR A 329 -28.02 -14.71 29.92
CA TYR A 329 -27.70 -14.37 28.54
C TYR A 329 -27.31 -15.58 27.69
N ALA A 330 -27.40 -15.39 26.37
CA ALA A 330 -26.88 -16.33 25.39
C ALA A 330 -25.65 -15.72 24.70
N ARG A 331 -24.64 -16.53 24.40
CA ARG A 331 -23.47 -16.14 23.60
C ARG A 331 -23.17 -17.17 22.51
N ALA A 332 -22.41 -16.78 21.48
CA ALA A 332 -21.99 -17.73 20.45
C ALA A 332 -21.09 -18.83 21.02
N TRP A 333 -21.32 -20.10 20.64
CA TRP A 333 -20.45 -21.22 21.04
C TRP A 333 -19.05 -21.12 20.41
N GLN A 334 -19.00 -20.68 19.14
CA GLN A 334 -17.78 -20.38 18.40
C GLN A 334 -17.89 -18.95 17.85
N GLY A 335 -17.10 -18.02 18.38
CA GLY A 335 -17.17 -16.62 17.98
C GLY A 335 -16.81 -15.63 19.09
N PRO A 336 -17.19 -14.35 18.94
CA PRO A 336 -16.92 -13.31 19.93
C PRO A 336 -17.63 -13.62 21.25
N ARG A 337 -16.94 -13.44 22.38
CA ARG A 337 -17.43 -13.78 23.74
C ARG A 337 -18.47 -12.81 24.31
N MET A 338 -19.05 -11.97 23.46
CA MET A 338 -20.05 -10.97 23.85
C MET A 338 -21.45 -11.60 23.92
N PRO A 339 -22.32 -11.14 24.84
CA PRO A 339 -23.69 -11.63 24.95
C PRO A 339 -24.54 -11.17 23.75
N LEU A 340 -25.26 -12.11 23.15
CA LEU A 340 -26.16 -11.90 22.01
C LEU A 340 -27.55 -11.42 22.45
N ALA A 341 -28.03 -11.92 23.58
CA ALA A 341 -29.29 -11.49 24.20
C ALA A 341 -29.09 -11.56 25.71
N ILE A 342 -29.46 -10.51 26.44
CA ILE A 342 -29.23 -10.41 27.88
C ILE A 342 -30.47 -9.95 28.63
N GLN A 343 -30.82 -10.68 29.68
CA GLN A 343 -31.86 -10.33 30.64
C GLN A 343 -31.21 -10.15 32.00
N LYS A 344 -31.54 -9.04 32.67
CA LYS A 344 -31.10 -8.76 34.05
C LYS A 344 -32.25 -9.06 34.99
N VAL A 345 -31.99 -9.85 36.02
CA VAL A 345 -32.92 -10.14 37.13
C VAL A 345 -32.15 -10.07 38.45
N THR A 346 -32.83 -10.14 39.59
CA THR A 346 -32.22 -10.17 40.92
C THR A 346 -32.36 -11.56 41.55
N VAL A 347 -31.52 -11.89 42.53
CA VAL A 347 -31.47 -13.24 43.14
C VAL A 347 -32.80 -13.61 43.81
N ASP A 348 -33.52 -12.64 44.38
CA ASP A 348 -34.84 -12.80 44.99
C ASP A 348 -35.93 -13.28 44.01
N GLN A 349 -35.74 -13.10 42.70
CA GLN A 349 -36.66 -13.53 41.66
C GLN A 349 -36.46 -15.00 41.25
N LEU A 350 -35.41 -15.67 41.75
CA LEU A 350 -35.15 -17.08 41.46
C LEU A 350 -36.02 -18.01 42.32
N PRO A 351 -36.50 -19.16 41.79
CA PRO A 351 -36.31 -19.66 40.42
C PRO A 351 -37.26 -19.00 39.41
N ILE A 352 -36.73 -18.64 38.24
CA ILE A 352 -37.49 -17.94 37.18
C ILE A 352 -37.38 -18.69 35.85
N LYS A 353 -38.45 -18.60 35.05
CA LYS A 353 -38.46 -19.00 33.65
C LYS A 353 -38.26 -17.76 32.78
N VAL A 354 -37.23 -17.77 31.94
CA VAL A 354 -36.86 -16.65 31.06
C VAL A 354 -36.87 -17.13 29.62
N GLU A 355 -37.49 -16.35 28.75
CA GLU A 355 -37.41 -16.53 27.31
C GLU A 355 -36.52 -15.43 26.73
N LEU A 356 -35.36 -15.82 26.20
CA LEU A 356 -34.51 -14.90 25.45
C LEU A 356 -35.01 -14.84 24.01
N THR A 357 -35.33 -13.64 23.56
CA THR A 357 -35.77 -13.36 22.19
C THR A 357 -34.70 -12.55 21.45
N GLU A 358 -34.75 -12.54 20.12
CA GLU A 358 -33.83 -11.75 19.28
C GLU A 358 -33.97 -10.24 19.51
N GLU A 359 -35.12 -9.78 20.02
CA GLU A 359 -35.41 -8.38 20.36
C GLU A 359 -34.64 -7.90 21.61
N MET A 360 -34.12 -8.82 22.41
CA MET A 360 -33.29 -8.52 23.59
C MET A 360 -31.80 -8.37 23.22
N SER A 361 -31.45 -8.36 21.92
CA SER A 361 -30.09 -8.09 21.44
C SER A 361 -29.80 -6.59 21.42
N MET A 362 -28.69 -6.20 22.04
CA MET A 362 -28.23 -4.81 22.10
C MET A 362 -27.46 -4.39 20.83
N ALA A 363 -27.11 -5.33 19.93
CA ALA A 363 -26.30 -5.07 18.74
C ALA A 363 -27.07 -5.45 17.45
N GLN A 364 -27.32 -4.47 16.57
CA GLN A 364 -27.99 -4.73 15.29
C GLN A 364 -27.09 -5.59 14.38
N GLY A 365 -27.50 -6.85 14.15
CA GLY A 365 -26.82 -7.81 13.26
C GLY A 365 -26.17 -9.01 13.94
N MET A 366 -26.08 -9.05 15.28
CA MET A 366 -25.62 -10.22 16.06
C MET A 366 -26.78 -10.75 16.91
N THR A 367 -27.68 -11.51 16.29
CA THR A 367 -28.88 -12.07 16.91
C THR A 367 -28.72 -13.56 17.23
N LEU A 368 -29.64 -14.14 18.01
CA LEU A 368 -29.63 -15.58 18.28
C LEU A 368 -29.67 -16.43 16.99
N SER A 369 -30.30 -15.92 15.92
CA SER A 369 -30.40 -16.57 14.61
C SER A 369 -29.15 -16.47 13.75
N SER A 370 -28.20 -15.58 14.06
CA SER A 370 -26.97 -15.42 13.29
C SER A 370 -25.92 -16.50 13.59
N PHE A 371 -26.13 -17.32 14.63
CA PHE A 371 -25.21 -18.38 15.05
C PHE A 371 -25.93 -19.73 15.11
N SER A 372 -25.31 -20.77 14.55
CA SER A 372 -25.87 -22.14 14.52
C SER A 372 -25.89 -22.83 15.88
N GLN A 373 -24.98 -22.43 16.77
CA GLN A 373 -24.85 -22.96 18.12
C GLN A 373 -24.59 -21.82 19.10
N VAL A 374 -25.32 -21.84 20.21
CA VAL A 374 -25.16 -20.87 21.31
C VAL A 374 -24.93 -21.59 22.63
N GLU A 375 -24.28 -20.88 23.53
CA GLU A 375 -24.11 -21.26 24.93
C GLU A 375 -24.98 -20.35 25.79
N LEU A 376 -25.71 -20.95 26.72
CA LEU A 376 -26.52 -20.24 27.69
C LEU A 376 -25.74 -20.09 28.99
N VAL A 377 -25.77 -18.89 29.54
CA VAL A 377 -25.04 -18.55 30.75
C VAL A 377 -25.95 -17.80 31.70
N ALA A 378 -26.01 -18.26 32.95
CA ALA A 378 -26.61 -17.55 34.06
C ALA A 378 -25.51 -17.22 35.06
N ARG A 379 -25.29 -15.93 35.34
CA ARG A 379 -24.25 -15.48 36.28
C ARG A 379 -24.83 -14.56 37.34
N VAL A 380 -24.54 -14.84 38.61
CA VAL A 380 -24.74 -13.89 39.71
C VAL A 380 -23.47 -13.05 39.84
N SER A 381 -23.61 -11.74 39.71
CA SER A 381 -22.50 -10.80 39.85
C SER A 381 -22.71 -9.87 41.04
N GLN A 382 -21.70 -9.78 41.90
CA GLN A 382 -21.68 -8.83 43.01
C GLN A 382 -21.42 -7.40 42.52
N ALA A 383 -20.61 -7.23 41.46
CA ALA A 383 -20.21 -5.93 40.93
C ALA A 383 -21.22 -5.33 39.92
N GLY A 384 -22.28 -6.07 39.57
CA GLY A 384 -23.30 -5.62 38.62
C GLY A 384 -22.83 -5.61 37.15
N SER A 385 -21.84 -6.43 36.79
CA SER A 385 -21.32 -6.56 35.43
C SER A 385 -21.68 -7.91 34.80
N ALA A 386 -21.95 -7.90 33.50
CA ALA A 386 -22.15 -9.13 32.72
C ALA A 386 -20.82 -9.80 32.31
N VAL A 387 -19.67 -9.14 32.56
CA VAL A 387 -18.31 -9.66 32.30
C VAL A 387 -17.87 -10.51 33.49
N PRO A 388 -17.22 -11.68 33.28
CA PRO A 388 -16.81 -12.56 34.39
C PRO A 388 -15.82 -11.88 35.32
N GLN A 389 -16.06 -11.96 36.62
CA GLN A 389 -15.15 -11.52 37.67
C GLN A 389 -14.90 -12.65 38.68
N SER A 390 -13.72 -12.64 39.30
CA SER A 390 -13.36 -13.60 40.36
C SER A 390 -14.32 -13.43 41.53
N GLY A 391 -14.89 -14.54 42.01
CA GLY A 391 -15.89 -14.58 43.06
C GLY A 391 -17.35 -14.62 42.58
N ASP A 392 -17.62 -14.35 41.30
CA ASP A 392 -18.96 -14.50 40.73
C ASP A 392 -19.37 -15.98 40.64
N TRP A 393 -20.67 -16.25 40.73
CA TRP A 393 -21.22 -17.60 40.56
C TRP A 393 -21.87 -17.74 39.19
N GLU A 394 -21.55 -18.79 38.45
CA GLU A 394 -22.14 -19.06 37.14
C GLU A 394 -22.66 -20.49 36.96
N ALA A 395 -23.51 -20.63 35.96
CA ALA A 395 -23.88 -21.89 35.33
C ALA A 395 -23.90 -21.69 33.84
N THR A 396 -23.33 -22.64 33.11
CA THR A 396 -23.32 -22.68 31.65
C THR A 396 -24.08 -23.91 31.16
N PHE A 397 -24.74 -23.78 30.01
CA PHE A 397 -25.44 -24.88 29.36
C PHE A 397 -25.31 -24.73 27.84
N GLY A 398 -24.69 -25.72 27.18
CA GLY A 398 -24.47 -25.69 25.74
C GLY A 398 -23.52 -26.78 25.26
N PRO A 399 -23.32 -26.88 23.93
CA PRO A 399 -23.96 -26.07 22.89
C PRO A 399 -25.41 -26.46 22.64
N ILE A 400 -26.27 -25.47 22.41
CA ILE A 400 -27.65 -25.69 21.94
C ILE A 400 -27.86 -25.04 20.57
N THR A 401 -28.76 -25.60 19.78
CA THR A 401 -29.22 -24.99 18.52
C THR A 401 -30.55 -24.27 18.79
N PRO A 402 -30.59 -22.92 18.78
CA PRO A 402 -31.77 -22.14 19.17
C PRO A 402 -33.05 -22.51 18.41
N ALA A 403 -32.95 -22.90 17.15
CA ALA A 403 -34.09 -23.27 16.31
C ALA A 403 -34.70 -24.65 16.64
N GLU A 404 -33.96 -25.52 17.34
CA GLU A 404 -34.37 -26.92 17.62
C GLU A 404 -34.81 -27.13 19.07
N GLN A 405 -34.72 -26.10 19.91
CA GLN A 405 -35.03 -26.20 21.34
C GLN A 405 -36.55 -26.30 21.56
N LYS A 406 -37.02 -27.47 22.00
CA LYS A 406 -38.43 -27.72 22.37
C LYS A 406 -38.70 -27.64 23.86
N GLU A 407 -37.69 -27.87 24.70
CA GLU A 407 -37.79 -27.86 26.17
C GLU A 407 -36.88 -26.78 26.78
N PRO A 408 -37.32 -26.12 27.86
CA PRO A 408 -36.52 -25.08 28.50
C PRO A 408 -35.24 -25.65 29.11
N ALA A 409 -34.11 -25.02 28.85
CA ALA A 409 -32.83 -25.43 29.42
C ALA A 409 -32.81 -25.13 30.92
N VAL A 410 -32.45 -26.12 31.74
CA VAL A 410 -32.42 -25.97 33.20
C VAL A 410 -30.99 -25.61 33.62
N LEU A 411 -30.81 -24.39 34.12
CA LEU A 411 -29.53 -23.92 34.65
C LEU A 411 -29.62 -23.83 36.18
N VAL A 412 -28.68 -24.50 36.85
CA VAL A 412 -28.53 -24.45 38.31
C VAL A 412 -27.20 -23.78 38.61
N ILE A 413 -27.24 -22.55 39.14
CA ILE A 413 -26.04 -21.77 39.44
C ILE A 413 -25.29 -22.46 40.60
N SER A 414 -24.06 -22.91 40.35
CA SER A 414 -23.28 -23.67 41.34
C SER A 414 -21.76 -23.58 41.19
N GLU A 415 -21.23 -22.99 40.11
CA GLU A 415 -19.79 -22.90 39.88
C GLU A 415 -19.30 -21.50 40.26
N GLN A 416 -18.23 -21.41 41.06
CA GLN A 416 -17.63 -20.13 41.42
C GLN A 416 -16.44 -19.86 40.51
N ILE A 417 -16.37 -18.65 39.94
CA ILE A 417 -15.25 -18.22 39.12
C ILE A 417 -14.05 -17.95 40.04
N PRO A 418 -12.90 -18.62 39.81
CA PRO A 418 -11.71 -18.49 40.65
C PRO A 418 -11.09 -17.09 40.63
#